data_AF-A0A7W8NE43-F1
#
_entry.id   AF-A0A7W8NE43-F1
#
_cell.length_a   1.000
_cell.length_b   1.000
_cell.length_c   1.000
_cell.angle_alpha   90.00
_cell.angle_beta   90.00
_cell.angle_gamma   90.00
#
_symmetry.space_group_name_H-M   'P 1'
#
loop_
_entity.id
_entity.type
_entity.pdbx_description
1 polymer ?
#
loop_
_entity_poly.entity_id
_entity_poly.type
_entity_poly.pdbx_seq_one_letter_code
_entity_poly.pdbx_strand_id
1 'polypeptide(L)'
;MENQNAVPNDASLGRQLTALTIGMDHLERQLSRGHGVLDSEGLVPIYLGDELVPPMALSDWDAVHTELNDLERQVAQYPAGARRTFLDDMLRSLRTATRLFEGEVLSFREKLEGLVGVPAQPISDEELLEMHGQLSGLLDRTGLRHGTLAERIGRWEEERALESGQLEPVFTELMAEAQRRTDARIYPTGDYTMRLNALRDVPFTARCNFSQGQMDLNVDLKFTRAAIKHLVCHEVFPGHSTQLLYTRDKAASGESTADVLLCTANAVTGCVQEGIGDQGVELIDWIEHEDDAVHAQLRRVRSASATSAAWYQMGENWSEDRVMDFLKRYSFGQQPWMEGRIRFASYSFRGPFIASYWFGNEAVREVRERLSAEQWPAFIETLYGQMHSPRSLRMFGS
;
A
#
# COMPACT_ATOMS: atom_id res chain seq x y z
N MET A 1 14.48 1.53 44.35
CA MET A 1 14.03 0.30 43.68
C MET A 1 12.76 0.66 42.93
N GLU A 2 12.91 1.23 41.74
CA GLU A 2 11.79 1.46 40.84
C GLU A 2 11.39 0.14 40.18
N ASN A 3 10.09 -0.02 39.98
CA ASN A 3 9.44 -1.27 39.60
C ASN A 3 9.79 -1.62 38.13
N GLN A 4 10.90 -2.34 37.91
CA GLN A 4 11.41 -2.75 36.60
C GLN A 4 10.52 -3.78 35.84
N ASN A 5 9.29 -4.03 36.28
CA ASN A 5 8.37 -5.03 35.72
C ASN A 5 7.02 -4.44 35.27
N ALA A 6 6.89 -3.13 35.09
CA ALA A 6 5.69 -2.56 34.51
C ALA A 6 5.68 -2.79 33.00
N VAL A 7 4.70 -3.54 32.49
CA VAL A 7 4.45 -3.67 31.04
C VAL A 7 4.30 -2.26 30.46
N PRO A 8 5.03 -1.91 29.37
CA PRO A 8 4.90 -0.61 28.74
C PRO A 8 3.45 -0.32 28.34
N ASN A 9 2.99 0.89 28.62
CA ASN A 9 1.65 1.34 28.22
C ASN A 9 1.60 1.50 26.68
N ASP A 10 0.70 0.75 26.01
CA ASP A 10 0.62 0.73 24.55
C ASP A 10 0.28 2.09 23.94
N ALA A 11 -0.60 2.88 24.57
CA ALA A 11 -0.93 4.22 24.12
C ALA A 11 0.30 5.16 24.20
N SER A 12 1.12 5.01 25.25
CA SER A 12 2.38 5.74 25.37
C SER A 12 3.38 5.33 24.29
N LEU A 13 3.53 4.02 24.03
CA LEU A 13 4.41 3.51 22.98
C LEU A 13 3.99 4.00 21.60
N GLY A 14 2.70 3.89 21.26
CA GLY A 14 2.15 4.38 20.00
C GLY A 14 2.38 5.89 19.82
N ARG A 15 2.21 6.68 20.88
CA ARG A 15 2.48 8.13 20.85
C ARG A 15 3.96 8.44 20.64
N GLN A 16 4.86 7.74 21.33
CA GLN A 16 6.31 7.91 21.16
C GLN A 16 6.76 7.54 19.75
N LEU A 17 6.32 6.38 19.24
CA LEU A 17 6.59 5.93 17.88
C LEU A 17 6.12 6.95 16.84
N THR A 18 4.90 7.47 17.02
CA THR A 18 4.32 8.49 16.12
C THR A 18 5.15 9.76 16.13
N ALA A 19 5.42 10.32 17.32
CA ALA A 19 6.18 11.55 17.48
C ALA A 19 7.60 11.43 16.92
N LEU A 20 8.28 10.31 17.15
CA LEU A 20 9.60 10.02 16.61
C LEU A 20 9.56 9.94 15.08
N THR A 21 8.59 9.20 14.51
CA THR A 21 8.47 9.00 13.06
C THR A 21 8.27 10.32 12.31
N ILE A 22 7.33 11.16 12.76
CA ILE A 22 7.10 12.47 12.14
C ILE A 22 8.23 13.46 12.44
N GLY A 23 8.90 13.33 13.61
CA GLY A 23 10.12 14.07 13.92
C GLY A 23 11.28 13.75 12.97
N MET A 24 11.44 12.48 12.59
CA MET A 24 12.43 12.04 11.59
C MET A 24 12.13 12.62 10.20
N ASP A 25 10.86 12.65 9.78
CA ASP A 25 10.44 13.28 8.53
C ASP A 25 10.81 14.78 8.50
N HIS A 26 10.51 15.49 9.58
CA HIS A 26 10.85 16.92 9.72
C HIS A 26 12.37 17.17 9.72
N LEU A 27 13.14 16.36 10.45
CA LEU A 27 14.60 16.46 10.49
C LEU A 27 15.20 16.29 9.09
N GLU A 28 14.81 15.25 8.36
CA GLU A 28 15.33 15.00 7.01
C GLU A 28 14.99 16.14 6.04
N ARG A 29 13.74 16.63 6.06
CA ARG A 29 13.35 17.78 5.21
C ARG A 29 14.17 19.04 5.53
N GLN A 30 14.45 19.27 6.81
CA GLN A 30 15.26 20.40 7.26
C GLN A 30 16.72 20.27 6.82
N LEU A 31 17.35 19.12 7.06
CA LEU A 31 18.77 18.89 6.75
C LEU A 31 19.03 18.88 5.25
N SER A 32 18.13 18.24 4.50
CA SER A 32 18.30 18.07 3.06
C SER A 32 17.77 19.22 2.21
N ARG A 33 17.19 20.26 2.82
CA ARG A 33 16.59 21.45 2.15
C ARG A 33 15.59 21.08 1.03
N GLY A 34 14.93 19.93 1.14
CA GLY A 34 14.02 19.41 0.10
C GLY A 34 14.70 18.76 -1.12
N HIS A 35 16.01 18.48 -1.07
CA HIS A 35 16.78 17.76 -2.09
C HIS A 35 17.36 16.43 -1.58
N GLY A 36 16.78 15.88 -0.51
CA GLY A 36 17.26 14.69 0.18
C GLY A 36 16.90 13.40 -0.52
N VAL A 37 17.08 12.28 0.20
CA VAL A 37 16.63 10.95 -0.26
C VAL A 37 15.10 10.88 -0.33
N LEU A 38 14.42 11.80 0.37
CA LEU A 38 12.99 12.05 0.26
C LEU A 38 12.68 12.89 -0.98
N ASP A 39 11.83 12.36 -1.88
CA ASP A 39 11.12 13.17 -2.87
C ASP A 39 10.15 14.14 -2.16
N SER A 40 9.39 14.94 -2.94
CA SER A 40 8.42 15.91 -2.40
C SER A 40 7.47 15.37 -1.33
N GLU A 41 7.09 14.08 -1.37
CA GLU A 41 6.10 13.54 -0.42
C GLU A 41 6.70 13.10 0.94
N GLY A 42 8.00 12.81 1.10
CA GLY A 42 8.62 12.47 2.40
C GLY A 42 8.46 11.03 2.93
N LEU A 43 8.86 10.80 4.18
CA LEU A 43 8.73 9.53 4.92
C LEU A 43 7.27 9.29 5.32
N VAL A 44 6.59 10.35 5.76
CA VAL A 44 5.16 10.37 6.11
C VAL A 44 4.40 11.26 5.09
N PRO A 45 4.01 10.75 3.91
CA PRO A 45 3.30 11.53 2.89
C PRO A 45 2.00 12.19 3.33
N ILE A 46 1.26 11.55 4.23
CA ILE A 46 0.04 12.11 4.81
C ILE A 46 0.10 11.95 6.32
N TYR A 47 0.01 13.05 7.05
CA TYR A 47 -0.10 13.06 8.49
C TYR A 47 -1.30 13.90 8.91
N LEU A 48 -2.30 13.26 9.52
CA LEU A 48 -3.51 13.92 10.03
C LEU A 48 -3.47 14.13 11.55
N GLY A 49 -2.29 13.99 12.15
CA GLY A 49 -2.11 13.92 13.59
C GLY A 49 -1.51 15.17 14.24
N ASP A 50 -1.31 16.27 13.51
CA ASP A 50 -0.61 17.47 14.02
C ASP A 50 -1.18 18.01 15.34
N GLU A 51 -2.52 17.99 15.47
CA GLU A 51 -3.22 18.43 16.69
C GLU A 51 -3.20 17.39 17.81
N LEU A 52 -2.94 16.12 17.50
CA LEU A 52 -3.02 15.00 18.44
C LEU A 52 -1.64 14.59 18.99
N VAL A 53 -0.64 14.52 18.13
CA VAL A 53 0.74 14.15 18.47
C VAL A 53 1.71 15.09 17.78
N PRO A 54 2.33 16.05 18.50
CA PRO A 54 3.33 16.92 17.91
C PRO A 54 4.59 16.13 17.55
N PRO A 55 5.34 16.57 16.51
CA PRO A 55 6.61 15.97 16.16
C PRO A 55 7.61 16.05 17.30
N MET A 56 8.39 14.99 17.46
CA MET A 56 9.54 15.00 18.35
C MET A 56 10.58 15.99 17.83
N ALA A 57 11.07 16.87 18.70
CA ALA A 57 12.14 17.80 18.36
C ALA A 57 13.48 17.06 18.33
N LEU A 58 13.99 16.80 17.13
CA LEU A 58 15.25 16.08 16.90
C LEU A 58 16.28 17.07 16.33
N SER A 59 17.48 17.10 16.92
CA SER A 59 18.56 18.02 16.49
C SER A 59 19.40 17.45 15.35
N ASP A 60 19.58 16.13 15.32
CA ASP A 60 20.50 15.40 14.47
C ASP A 60 20.13 13.89 14.47
N TRP A 61 20.87 13.10 13.69
CA TRP A 61 20.66 11.66 13.59
C TRP A 61 21.13 10.89 14.83
N ASP A 62 22.05 11.42 15.65
CA ASP A 62 22.44 10.80 16.92
C ASP A 62 21.28 10.81 17.93
N ALA A 63 20.50 11.91 17.96
CA ALA A 63 19.26 11.98 18.73
C ALA A 63 18.25 10.93 18.26
N VAL A 64 18.09 10.75 16.94
CA VAL A 64 17.21 9.71 16.36
C VAL A 64 17.65 8.30 16.80
N HIS A 65 18.94 7.98 16.73
CA HIS A 65 19.45 6.68 17.15
C HIS A 65 19.21 6.42 18.64
N THR A 66 19.35 7.44 19.48
CA THR A 66 19.09 7.37 20.92
C THR A 66 17.62 7.03 21.19
N GLU A 67 16.68 7.73 20.56
CA GLU A 67 15.24 7.51 20.72
C GLU A 67 14.80 6.15 20.17
N LEU A 68 15.37 5.70 19.04
CA LEU A 68 15.13 4.35 18.51
C LEU A 68 15.62 3.25 19.47
N ASN A 69 16.83 3.40 20.04
CA ASN A 69 17.36 2.46 21.03
C ASN A 69 16.46 2.38 22.27
N ASP A 70 15.96 3.52 22.73
CA ASP A 70 15.10 3.60 23.91
C ASP A 70 13.74 2.97 23.66
N LEU A 71 13.14 3.21 22.49
CA LEU A 71 11.87 2.61 22.10
C LEU A 71 12.00 1.09 21.92
N GLU A 72 13.09 0.60 21.32
CA GLU A 72 13.36 -0.85 21.22
C GLU A 72 13.47 -1.54 22.58
N ARG A 73 14.14 -0.91 23.56
CA ARG A 73 14.24 -1.45 24.92
C ARG A 73 12.86 -1.58 25.57
N GLN A 74 11.96 -0.63 25.32
CA GLN A 74 10.58 -0.71 25.80
C GLN A 74 9.80 -1.80 25.06
N VAL A 75 9.86 -1.85 23.73
CA VAL A 75 9.15 -2.87 22.92
C VAL A 75 9.60 -4.29 23.26
N ALA A 76 10.88 -4.50 23.61
CA ALA A 76 11.39 -5.80 24.06
C ALA A 76 10.67 -6.34 25.32
N GLN A 77 10.13 -5.45 26.16
CA GLN A 77 9.35 -5.77 27.36
C GLN A 77 7.85 -5.90 27.09
N TYR A 78 7.38 -5.53 25.89
CA TYR A 78 5.99 -5.66 25.48
C TYR A 78 5.62 -7.15 25.27
N PRO A 79 4.39 -7.59 25.60
CA PRO A 79 3.96 -8.97 25.40
C PRO A 79 4.12 -9.45 23.95
N ALA A 80 4.53 -10.70 23.77
CA ALA A 80 4.57 -11.32 22.45
C ALA A 80 3.16 -11.38 21.84
N GLY A 81 3.04 -11.06 20.56
CA GLY A 81 1.77 -11.00 19.83
C GLY A 81 1.86 -10.08 18.62
N ALA A 82 0.76 -9.95 17.88
CA ALA A 82 0.70 -9.13 16.66
C ALA A 82 1.19 -7.70 16.86
N ARG A 83 0.81 -7.06 17.97
CA ARG A 83 1.22 -5.69 18.31
C ARG A 83 2.73 -5.55 18.48
N ARG A 84 3.38 -6.43 19.25
CA ARG A 84 4.86 -6.42 19.36
C ARG A 84 5.52 -6.70 18.03
N THR A 85 5.02 -7.68 17.27
CA THR A 85 5.53 -8.01 15.93
C THR A 85 5.51 -6.80 15.00
N PHE A 86 4.43 -6.01 15.03
CA PHE A 86 4.33 -4.75 14.30
C PHE A 86 5.38 -3.73 14.78
N LEU A 87 5.47 -3.50 16.09
CA LEU A 87 6.40 -2.53 16.66
C LEU A 87 7.86 -2.86 16.32
N ASP A 88 8.26 -4.13 16.43
CA ASP A 88 9.60 -4.61 16.04
C ASP A 88 9.86 -4.40 14.54
N ASP A 89 8.87 -4.66 13.67
CA ASP A 89 9.00 -4.45 12.23
C ASP A 89 9.08 -2.96 11.87
N MET A 90 8.26 -2.12 12.51
CA MET A 90 8.27 -0.67 12.27
C MET A 90 9.57 -0.02 12.75
N LEU A 91 10.11 -0.44 13.90
CA LEU A 91 11.42 0.03 14.39
C LEU A 91 12.55 -0.34 13.43
N ARG A 92 12.49 -1.54 12.82
CA ARG A 92 13.43 -1.93 11.75
C ARG A 92 13.30 -1.03 10.52
N SER A 93 12.08 -0.71 10.09
CA SER A 93 11.82 0.25 9.01
C SER A 93 12.44 1.60 9.30
N LEU A 94 12.21 2.16 10.49
CA LEU A 94 12.75 3.45 10.89
C LEU A 94 14.28 3.44 10.93
N ARG A 95 14.91 2.40 11.49
CA ARG A 95 16.38 2.27 11.45
C ARG A 95 16.95 2.22 10.04
N THR A 96 16.29 1.48 9.15
CA THR A 96 16.72 1.37 7.76
C THR A 96 16.54 2.71 7.04
N ALA A 97 15.48 3.46 7.36
CA ALA A 97 15.28 4.82 6.85
C ALA A 97 16.36 5.78 7.36
N THR A 98 16.69 5.74 8.65
CA THR A 98 17.77 6.54 9.25
C THR A 98 19.10 6.33 8.52
N ARG A 99 19.50 5.07 8.26
CA ARG A 99 20.71 4.74 7.49
C ARG A 99 20.72 5.42 6.11
N LEU A 100 19.60 5.39 5.40
CA LEU A 100 19.48 6.06 4.10
C LEU A 100 19.58 7.58 4.21
N PHE A 101 18.94 8.18 5.21
CA PHE A 101 18.98 9.63 5.42
C PHE A 101 20.35 10.13 5.89
N GLU A 102 21.13 9.27 6.56
CA GLU A 102 22.54 9.49 6.87
C GLU A 102 23.47 9.34 5.64
N GLY A 103 22.91 9.00 4.47
CA GLY A 103 23.63 8.90 3.20
C GLY A 103 24.21 7.51 2.89
N GLU A 104 23.85 6.48 3.65
CA GLU A 104 24.28 5.11 3.37
C GLU A 104 23.64 4.59 2.06
N VAL A 105 24.43 3.97 1.20
CA VAL A 105 23.94 3.33 -0.03
C VAL A 105 23.54 1.90 0.27
N LEU A 106 22.24 1.68 0.53
CA LEU A 106 21.70 0.34 0.77
C LEU A 106 21.45 -0.44 -0.52
N SER A 107 21.69 -1.74 -0.48
CA SER A 107 21.26 -2.67 -1.53
C SER A 107 19.73 -2.75 -1.64
N PHE A 108 19.21 -3.17 -2.80
CA PHE A 108 17.76 -3.34 -2.96
C PHE A 108 17.20 -4.40 -2.00
N ARG A 109 18.00 -5.43 -1.67
CA ARG A 109 17.67 -6.42 -0.63
C ARG A 109 17.45 -5.77 0.73
N GLU A 110 18.41 -4.99 1.20
CA GLU A 110 18.32 -4.31 2.50
C GLU A 110 17.12 -3.37 2.55
N LYS A 111 16.79 -2.71 1.43
CA LYS A 111 15.61 -1.85 1.36
C LYS A 111 14.31 -2.66 1.44
N LEU A 112 14.17 -3.77 0.70
CA LEU A 112 12.97 -4.61 0.76
C LEU A 112 12.75 -5.21 2.15
N GLU A 113 13.79 -5.81 2.73
CA GLU A 113 13.69 -6.51 4.02
C GLU A 113 13.66 -5.54 5.21
N GLY A 114 14.40 -4.44 5.11
CA GLY A 114 14.60 -3.45 6.17
C GLY A 114 13.56 -2.35 6.20
N LEU A 115 13.15 -1.80 5.05
CA LEU A 115 12.13 -0.74 4.96
C LEU A 115 10.72 -1.32 4.83
N VAL A 116 10.46 -2.09 3.77
CA VAL A 116 9.12 -2.55 3.39
C VAL A 116 8.68 -3.76 4.22
N GLY A 117 9.65 -4.54 4.73
CA GLY A 117 9.40 -5.72 5.55
C GLY A 117 8.94 -6.93 4.74
N VAL A 118 9.42 -7.05 3.50
CA VAL A 118 9.04 -8.13 2.58
C VAL A 118 10.27 -8.90 2.08
N PRO A 119 10.11 -10.16 1.63
CA PRO A 119 11.21 -10.94 1.08
C PRO A 119 11.88 -10.27 -0.11
N ALA A 120 13.21 -10.26 -0.13
CA ALA A 120 14.00 -9.77 -1.25
C ALA A 120 14.29 -10.88 -2.27
N GLN A 121 13.25 -11.23 -3.02
CA GLN A 121 13.29 -12.23 -4.08
C GLN A 121 12.18 -11.96 -5.11
N PRO A 122 12.33 -12.41 -6.37
CA PRO A 122 11.25 -12.32 -7.34
C PRO A 122 10.15 -13.34 -7.00
N ILE A 123 8.95 -13.10 -7.50
CA ILE A 123 7.89 -14.12 -7.58
C ILE A 123 8.32 -15.15 -8.62
N SER A 124 8.14 -16.43 -8.30
CA SER A 124 8.65 -17.51 -9.15
C SER A 124 7.91 -17.56 -10.50
N ASP A 125 8.60 -18.05 -11.53
CA ASP A 125 7.98 -18.29 -12.84
C ASP A 125 6.77 -19.24 -12.73
N GLU A 126 6.84 -20.23 -11.84
CA GLU A 126 5.75 -21.18 -11.59
C GLU A 126 4.50 -20.47 -11.06
N GLU A 127 4.65 -19.62 -10.03
CA GLU A 127 3.53 -18.83 -9.47
C GLU A 127 2.94 -17.86 -10.51
N LEU A 128 3.79 -17.20 -11.30
CA LEU A 128 3.33 -16.30 -12.37
C LEU A 128 2.54 -17.06 -13.44
N LEU A 129 3.01 -18.24 -13.85
CA LEU A 129 2.33 -19.09 -14.83
C LEU A 129 1.03 -19.69 -14.28
N GLU A 130 0.97 -20.00 -12.98
CA GLU A 130 -0.28 -20.40 -12.33
C GLU A 130 -1.31 -19.28 -12.39
N MET A 131 -0.91 -18.05 -12.05
CA MET A 131 -1.80 -16.88 -12.14
C MET A 131 -2.26 -16.61 -13.58
N HIS A 132 -1.40 -16.83 -14.58
CA HIS A 132 -1.77 -16.79 -16.00
C HIS A 132 -2.82 -17.85 -16.35
N GLY A 133 -2.69 -19.06 -15.81
CA GLY A 133 -3.67 -20.14 -15.98
C GLY A 133 -5.03 -19.77 -15.40
N GLN A 134 -5.06 -19.22 -14.18
CA GLN A 134 -6.27 -18.72 -13.53
C GLN A 134 -6.92 -17.60 -14.35
N LEU A 135 -6.14 -16.63 -14.84
CA LEU A 135 -6.61 -15.54 -15.69
C LEU A 135 -7.18 -16.04 -17.03
N SER A 136 -6.54 -17.05 -17.64
CA SER A 136 -7.04 -17.71 -18.84
C SER A 136 -8.40 -18.36 -18.60
N GLY A 137 -8.58 -19.04 -17.47
CA GLY A 137 -9.87 -19.64 -17.10
C GLY A 137 -10.98 -18.63 -16.83
N LEU A 138 -10.64 -17.44 -16.34
CA LEU A 138 -11.56 -16.31 -16.17
C LEU A 138 -12.00 -15.74 -17.54
N LEU A 139 -11.05 -15.50 -18.45
CA LEU A 139 -11.34 -15.01 -19.81
C LEU A 139 -12.18 -15.99 -20.64
N ASP A 140 -12.09 -17.29 -20.38
CA ASP A 140 -12.97 -18.29 -21.01
C ASP A 140 -14.45 -18.04 -20.67
N ARG A 141 -14.74 -17.55 -19.46
CA ARG A 141 -16.10 -17.27 -19.00
C ARG A 141 -16.67 -15.99 -19.58
N THR A 142 -15.83 -15.07 -20.05
CA THR A 142 -16.24 -13.88 -20.80
C THR A 142 -16.44 -14.16 -22.31
N GLY A 143 -16.22 -15.39 -22.77
CA GLY A 143 -16.35 -15.80 -24.17
C GLY A 143 -15.08 -15.59 -25.01
N LEU A 144 -14.03 -14.99 -24.45
CA LEU A 144 -12.77 -14.76 -25.16
C LEU A 144 -11.90 -16.03 -25.10
N ARG A 145 -12.14 -17.02 -25.97
CA ARG A 145 -11.50 -18.34 -25.92
C ARG A 145 -10.34 -18.58 -26.91
N HIS A 146 -10.20 -17.71 -27.92
CA HIS A 146 -9.26 -17.93 -29.02
C HIS A 146 -8.05 -16.99 -28.98
N GLY A 147 -6.89 -17.47 -29.43
CA GLY A 147 -5.62 -16.72 -29.43
C GLY A 147 -4.81 -16.90 -28.14
N THR A 148 -3.63 -16.29 -28.12
CA THR A 148 -2.75 -16.24 -26.95
C THR A 148 -3.38 -15.48 -25.79
N LEU A 149 -2.89 -15.69 -24.56
CA LEU A 149 -3.38 -14.96 -23.39
C LEU A 149 -3.26 -13.44 -23.56
N ALA A 150 -2.14 -12.96 -24.09
CA ALA A 150 -1.93 -11.54 -24.36
C ALA A 150 -2.95 -10.97 -25.36
N GLU A 151 -3.23 -11.67 -26.47
CA GLU A 151 -4.23 -11.24 -27.45
C GLU A 151 -5.65 -11.22 -26.84
N ARG A 152 -5.96 -12.17 -25.97
CA ARG A 152 -7.26 -12.25 -25.28
C ARG A 152 -7.44 -11.11 -24.27
N ILE A 153 -6.41 -10.79 -23.48
CA ILE A 153 -6.40 -9.65 -22.56
C ILE A 153 -6.53 -8.34 -23.34
N GLY A 154 -5.76 -8.17 -24.42
CA GLY A 154 -5.83 -6.97 -25.25
C GLY A 154 -7.23 -6.74 -25.83
N ARG A 155 -7.89 -7.78 -26.34
CA ARG A 155 -9.30 -7.68 -26.77
C ARG A 155 -10.25 -7.41 -25.62
N TRP A 156 -10.05 -8.07 -24.47
CA TRP A 156 -10.86 -7.82 -23.28
C TRP A 156 -10.81 -6.35 -22.87
N GLU A 157 -9.62 -5.76 -22.76
CA GLU A 157 -9.42 -4.36 -22.41
C GLU A 157 -10.00 -3.41 -23.49
N GLU A 158 -9.77 -3.67 -24.77
CA GLU A 158 -10.24 -2.81 -25.86
C GLU A 158 -11.78 -2.81 -25.98
N GLU A 159 -12.42 -3.99 -25.92
CA GLU A 159 -13.89 -4.13 -26.01
C GLU A 159 -14.63 -3.49 -24.82
N ARG A 160 -13.94 -3.31 -23.68
CA ARG A 160 -14.52 -2.79 -22.43
C ARG A 160 -13.96 -1.42 -22.03
N ALA A 161 -13.11 -0.84 -22.88
CA ALA A 161 -12.51 0.46 -22.62
C ALA A 161 -13.60 1.54 -22.54
N LEU A 162 -13.50 2.40 -21.53
CA LEU A 162 -14.32 3.58 -21.41
C LEU A 162 -13.78 4.67 -22.33
N GLU A 163 -14.69 5.32 -23.05
CA GLU A 163 -14.40 6.55 -23.75
C GLU A 163 -14.11 7.68 -22.75
N SER A 164 -13.32 8.68 -23.15
CA SER A 164 -12.90 9.76 -22.24
C SER A 164 -14.08 10.48 -21.58
N GLY A 165 -15.20 10.67 -22.30
CA GLY A 165 -16.41 11.28 -21.75
C GLY A 165 -17.21 10.41 -20.77
N GLN A 166 -16.87 9.13 -20.65
CA GLN A 166 -17.54 8.17 -19.75
C GLN A 166 -16.81 8.01 -18.41
N LEU A 167 -15.55 8.45 -18.29
CA LEU A 167 -14.76 8.28 -17.06
C LEU A 167 -15.40 8.97 -15.85
N GLU A 168 -15.69 10.27 -15.93
CA GLU A 168 -16.25 11.04 -14.81
C GLU A 168 -17.63 10.52 -14.34
N PRO A 169 -18.60 10.24 -15.25
CA PRO A 169 -19.89 9.69 -14.84
C PRO A 169 -19.76 8.31 -14.19
N VAL A 170 -18.92 7.43 -14.74
CA VAL A 170 -18.70 6.08 -14.20
C VAL A 170 -17.99 6.14 -12.85
N PHE A 171 -16.99 7.01 -12.69
CA PHE A 171 -16.33 7.25 -11.41
C PHE A 171 -17.34 7.70 -10.34
N THR A 172 -18.18 8.68 -10.66
CA THR A 172 -19.17 9.24 -9.73
C THR A 172 -20.18 8.18 -9.28
N GLU A 173 -20.70 7.40 -10.25
CA GLU A 173 -21.64 6.31 -9.98
C GLU A 173 -21.01 5.23 -9.07
N LEU A 174 -19.80 4.78 -9.41
CA LEU A 174 -19.11 3.74 -8.66
C LEU A 174 -18.73 4.22 -7.26
N MET A 175 -18.31 5.47 -7.11
CA MET A 175 -17.97 6.05 -5.81
C MET A 175 -19.19 6.11 -4.87
N ALA A 176 -20.36 6.49 -5.38
CA ALA A 176 -21.58 6.51 -4.57
C ALA A 176 -21.96 5.10 -4.07
N GLU A 177 -21.81 4.08 -4.93
CA GLU A 177 -22.07 2.69 -4.55
C GLU A 177 -21.02 2.18 -3.55
N ALA A 178 -19.75 2.48 -3.78
CA ALA A 178 -18.65 2.10 -2.91
C ALA A 178 -18.81 2.71 -1.51
N GLN A 179 -19.21 3.98 -1.44
CA GLN A 179 -19.51 4.68 -0.19
C GLN A 179 -20.64 3.98 0.56
N ARG A 180 -21.76 3.71 -0.11
CA ARG A 180 -22.91 3.02 0.49
C ARG A 180 -22.54 1.67 1.11
N ARG A 181 -21.70 0.89 0.42
CA ARG A 181 -21.25 -0.42 0.94
C ARG A 181 -20.22 -0.26 2.05
N THR A 182 -19.34 0.72 1.95
CA THR A 182 -18.35 1.04 2.99
C THR A 182 -19.05 1.45 4.28
N ASP A 183 -20.06 2.32 4.21
CA ASP A 183 -20.87 2.74 5.35
C ASP A 183 -21.58 1.56 6.02
N ALA A 184 -22.02 0.57 5.23
CA ALA A 184 -22.73 -0.60 5.73
C ALA A 184 -21.82 -1.68 6.33
N ARG A 185 -20.56 -1.79 5.88
CA ARG A 185 -19.68 -2.93 6.18
C ARG A 185 -18.41 -2.57 6.93
N ILE A 186 -17.96 -1.33 6.85
CA ILE A 186 -16.64 -0.89 7.31
C ILE A 186 -16.77 0.25 8.31
N TYR A 187 -17.24 1.42 7.87
CA TYR A 187 -17.18 2.66 8.65
C TYR A 187 -18.09 3.73 8.06
N PRO A 188 -18.82 4.51 8.88
CA PRO A 188 -19.65 5.61 8.41
C PRO A 188 -18.79 6.77 7.89
N THR A 189 -18.65 6.86 6.57
CA THR A 189 -17.74 7.80 5.88
C THR A 189 -18.19 9.26 5.91
N GLY A 190 -19.44 9.53 6.29
CA GLY A 190 -20.01 10.88 6.37
C GLY A 190 -20.12 11.55 5.00
N ASP A 191 -19.96 12.87 4.95
CA ASP A 191 -20.11 13.65 3.72
C ASP A 191 -18.82 13.74 2.88
N TYR A 192 -17.79 12.94 3.21
CA TYR A 192 -16.55 12.93 2.44
C TYR A 192 -16.79 12.42 1.03
N THR A 193 -16.13 13.04 0.04
CA THR A 193 -16.24 12.65 -1.37
C THR A 193 -14.96 13.04 -2.10
N MET A 194 -14.71 12.39 -3.23
CA MET A 194 -13.65 12.79 -4.15
C MET A 194 -14.19 13.18 -5.53
N ARG A 195 -13.39 13.91 -6.28
CA ARG A 195 -13.57 14.16 -7.73
C ARG A 195 -12.39 13.58 -8.49
N LEU A 196 -12.60 13.23 -9.76
CA LEU A 196 -11.48 12.80 -10.59
C LEU A 196 -10.61 14.01 -10.95
N ASN A 197 -9.30 13.84 -10.91
CA ASN A 197 -8.34 14.79 -11.43
C ASN A 197 -7.48 14.11 -12.51
N ALA A 198 -7.76 14.39 -13.78
CA ALA A 198 -7.07 13.77 -14.90
C ALA A 198 -5.65 14.34 -15.08
N LEU A 199 -4.65 13.48 -15.02
CA LEU A 199 -3.23 13.79 -15.22
C LEU A 199 -2.67 13.06 -16.43
N ARG A 200 -1.56 13.56 -16.98
CA ARG A 200 -0.77 12.94 -18.06
C ARG A 200 0.71 12.96 -17.68
N ASP A 201 1.49 12.08 -18.29
CA ASP A 201 2.94 11.94 -18.10
C ASP A 201 3.35 11.73 -16.63
N VAL A 202 2.56 10.94 -15.90
CA VAL A 202 2.84 10.56 -14.52
C VAL A 202 3.26 9.09 -14.42
N PRO A 203 4.16 8.72 -13.49
CA PRO A 203 4.68 7.36 -13.38
C PRO A 203 3.75 6.37 -12.64
N PHE A 204 2.60 6.84 -12.15
CA PHE A 204 1.61 6.06 -11.40
C PHE A 204 0.29 5.93 -12.17
N THR A 205 -0.58 5.03 -11.73
CA THR A 205 -1.92 4.83 -12.31
C THR A 205 -2.93 5.77 -11.71
N ALA A 206 -3.04 5.79 -10.39
CA ALA A 206 -3.85 6.72 -9.63
C ALA A 206 -3.12 7.13 -8.34
N ARG A 207 -3.60 8.19 -7.69
CA ARG A 207 -3.13 8.62 -6.37
C ARG A 207 -4.24 9.35 -5.61
N CYS A 208 -4.41 8.99 -4.35
CA CYS A 208 -5.28 9.68 -3.38
C CYS A 208 -4.70 11.04 -2.98
N ASN A 209 -5.37 12.13 -3.38
CA ASN A 209 -5.11 13.47 -2.90
C ASN A 209 -6.20 13.87 -1.88
N PHE A 210 -6.07 13.31 -0.68
CA PHE A 210 -7.10 13.36 0.37
C PHE A 210 -7.50 14.79 0.76
N SER A 211 -6.52 15.70 0.90
CA SER A 211 -6.76 17.08 1.34
C SER A 211 -7.50 17.93 0.31
N GLN A 212 -7.34 17.63 -0.98
CA GLN A 212 -8.06 18.30 -2.06
C GLN A 212 -9.38 17.59 -2.41
N GLY A 213 -9.65 16.42 -1.84
CA GLY A 213 -10.79 15.59 -2.22
C GLY A 213 -10.71 15.17 -3.69
N GLN A 214 -9.53 14.71 -4.13
CA GLN A 214 -9.27 14.35 -5.53
C GLN A 214 -8.63 12.96 -5.64
N MET A 215 -9.06 12.21 -6.65
CA MET A 215 -8.32 11.04 -7.15
C MET A 215 -7.57 11.46 -8.42
N ASP A 216 -6.25 11.60 -8.31
CA ASP A 216 -5.40 11.82 -9.48
C ASP A 216 -5.41 10.56 -10.33
N LEU A 217 -5.70 10.66 -11.63
CA LEU A 217 -5.78 9.53 -12.55
C LEU A 217 -4.91 9.77 -13.80
N ASN A 218 -4.03 8.83 -14.12
CA ASN A 218 -3.23 8.87 -15.34
C ASN A 218 -4.09 8.50 -16.57
N VAL A 219 -4.50 9.49 -17.34
CA VAL A 219 -5.35 9.32 -18.53
C VAL A 219 -4.56 9.04 -19.82
N ASP A 220 -3.26 8.71 -19.70
CA ASP A 220 -2.51 8.05 -20.77
C ASP A 220 -2.78 6.53 -20.81
N LEU A 221 -3.46 6.00 -19.78
CA LEU A 221 -3.95 4.63 -19.71
C LEU A 221 -5.41 4.53 -20.15
N LYS A 222 -5.78 3.40 -20.75
CA LYS A 222 -7.18 3.03 -20.98
C LYS A 222 -7.74 2.26 -19.78
N PHE A 223 -8.99 2.52 -19.41
CA PHE A 223 -9.64 1.89 -18.27
C PHE A 223 -10.95 1.23 -18.67
N THR A 224 -11.18 0.03 -18.16
CA THR A 224 -12.51 -0.59 -18.16
C THR A 224 -13.31 -0.12 -16.96
N ARG A 225 -14.63 -0.37 -16.94
CA ARG A 225 -15.46 -0.10 -15.76
C ARG A 225 -14.96 -0.86 -14.52
N ALA A 226 -14.53 -2.12 -14.66
CA ALA A 226 -13.95 -2.90 -13.58
C ALA A 226 -12.65 -2.27 -13.05
N ALA A 227 -11.84 -1.66 -13.92
CA ALA A 227 -10.65 -0.93 -13.52
C ALA A 227 -10.98 0.34 -12.71
N ILE A 228 -11.97 1.13 -13.15
CA ILE A 228 -12.42 2.29 -12.37
C ILE A 228 -13.06 1.86 -11.04
N LYS A 229 -13.82 0.76 -11.02
CA LYS A 229 -14.38 0.19 -9.77
C LYS A 229 -13.28 -0.11 -8.76
N HIS A 230 -12.22 -0.79 -9.22
CA HIS A 230 -11.06 -1.05 -8.38
C HIS A 230 -10.40 0.24 -7.89
N LEU A 231 -10.13 1.21 -8.78
CA LEU A 231 -9.44 2.45 -8.38
C LEU A 231 -10.27 3.30 -7.41
N VAL A 232 -11.59 3.36 -7.59
CA VAL A 232 -12.51 3.97 -6.61
C VAL A 232 -12.39 3.27 -5.25
N CYS A 233 -12.32 1.93 -5.26
CA CYS A 233 -12.18 1.17 -4.02
C CYS A 233 -10.82 1.35 -3.37
N HIS A 234 -9.77 1.47 -4.16
CA HIS A 234 -8.40 1.60 -3.70
C HIS A 234 -8.10 2.99 -3.11
N GLU A 235 -8.46 4.04 -3.83
CA GLU A 235 -8.10 5.41 -3.45
C GLU A 235 -9.14 6.04 -2.51
N VAL A 236 -10.41 5.64 -2.62
CA VAL A 236 -11.55 6.30 -1.94
C VAL A 236 -12.21 5.38 -0.90
N PHE A 237 -13.12 4.51 -1.33
CA PHE A 237 -14.02 3.73 -0.45
C PHE A 237 -14.01 2.25 -0.85
N PRO A 238 -13.50 1.31 -0.04
CA PRO A 238 -13.14 1.42 1.37
C PRO A 238 -11.63 1.66 1.61
N GLY A 239 -10.88 2.06 0.60
CA GLY A 239 -9.41 2.11 0.64
C GLY A 239 -8.83 3.32 1.37
N HIS A 240 -7.84 3.99 0.77
CA HIS A 240 -7.00 4.99 1.43
C HIS A 240 -7.78 6.10 2.13
N SER A 241 -8.79 6.69 1.48
CA SER A 241 -9.58 7.76 2.11
C SER A 241 -10.38 7.26 3.31
N THR A 242 -10.95 6.06 3.23
CA THR A 242 -11.66 5.44 4.36
C THR A 242 -10.71 5.17 5.51
N GLN A 243 -9.51 4.67 5.22
CA GLN A 243 -8.50 4.44 6.23
C GLN A 243 -8.15 5.74 6.96
N LEU A 244 -7.89 6.83 6.23
CA LEU A 244 -7.59 8.13 6.83
C LEU A 244 -8.73 8.67 7.70
N LEU A 245 -9.99 8.49 7.27
CA LEU A 245 -11.16 8.88 8.06
C LEU A 245 -11.28 8.04 9.33
N TYR A 246 -11.17 6.71 9.20
CA TYR A 246 -11.28 5.75 10.29
C TYR A 246 -10.19 5.99 11.35
N THR A 247 -8.93 6.04 10.94
CA THR A 247 -7.80 6.13 11.87
C THR A 247 -7.80 7.46 12.61
N ARG A 248 -8.16 8.56 11.94
CA ARG A 248 -8.32 9.86 12.59
C ARG A 248 -9.41 9.83 13.67
N ASP A 249 -10.58 9.28 13.36
CA ASP A 249 -11.70 9.16 14.31
C ASP A 249 -11.33 8.30 15.52
N LYS A 250 -10.72 7.13 15.28
CA LYS A 250 -10.33 6.21 16.36
C LYS A 250 -9.15 6.69 17.19
N ALA A 251 -8.21 7.43 16.60
CA ALA A 251 -7.16 8.09 17.38
C ALA A 251 -7.73 9.23 18.23
N ALA A 252 -8.64 10.05 17.69
CA ALA A 252 -9.23 11.19 18.40
C ALA A 252 -10.12 10.76 19.57
N SER A 253 -10.83 9.64 19.44
CA SER A 253 -11.65 9.04 20.51
C SER A 253 -10.83 8.25 21.53
N GLY A 254 -9.56 7.94 21.25
CA GLY A 254 -8.69 7.12 22.08
C GLY A 254 -8.96 5.61 21.98
N GLU A 255 -9.74 5.17 20.99
CA GLU A 255 -9.99 3.76 20.68
C GLU A 255 -8.80 3.09 19.98
N SER A 256 -7.98 3.87 19.27
CA SER A 256 -6.73 3.42 18.63
C SER A 256 -5.51 4.15 19.21
N THR A 257 -4.36 3.48 19.20
CA THR A 257 -3.08 4.12 19.51
C THR A 257 -2.69 5.11 18.41
N ALA A 258 -1.95 6.16 18.77
CA ALA A 258 -1.69 7.27 17.84
C ALA A 258 -0.91 6.89 16.56
N ASP A 259 -0.23 5.74 16.54
CA ASP A 259 0.50 5.27 15.35
C ASP A 259 -0.41 4.99 14.15
N VAL A 260 -1.72 4.84 14.35
CA VAL A 260 -2.69 4.75 13.25
C VAL A 260 -2.76 6.00 12.36
N LEU A 261 -2.22 7.12 12.83
CA LEU A 261 -2.14 8.38 12.09
C LEU A 261 -0.98 8.41 11.08
N LEU A 262 -0.11 7.39 11.08
CA LEU A 262 1.05 7.30 10.19
C LEU A 262 0.66 6.66 8.85
N CYS A 263 0.67 7.45 7.78
CA CYS A 263 0.73 6.92 6.41
C CYS A 263 2.18 7.00 5.92
N THR A 264 2.95 5.93 6.10
CA THR A 264 4.36 5.85 5.69
C THR A 264 4.50 4.88 4.53
N ALA A 265 4.45 5.39 3.30
CA ALA A 265 4.50 4.58 2.09
C ALA A 265 5.73 3.66 2.09
N ASN A 266 6.95 4.19 2.27
CA ASN A 266 8.17 3.39 2.19
C ASN A 266 8.56 2.66 3.49
N ALA A 267 7.57 2.23 4.29
CA ALA A 267 7.77 1.44 5.51
C ALA A 267 6.80 0.24 5.55
N VAL A 268 6.94 -0.62 6.57
CA VAL A 268 6.11 -1.83 6.72
C VAL A 268 4.60 -1.57 6.73
N THR A 269 4.18 -0.40 7.20
CA THR A 269 2.77 0.00 7.26
C THR A 269 2.21 0.29 5.87
N GLY A 270 2.95 1.01 5.03
CA GLY A 270 2.58 1.30 3.65
C GLY A 270 2.28 0.03 2.86
N CYS A 271 2.99 -1.07 3.14
CA CYS A 271 2.72 -2.37 2.56
C CYS A 271 1.27 -2.84 2.83
N VAL A 272 0.82 -2.80 4.09
CA VAL A 272 -0.55 -3.21 4.44
C VAL A 272 -1.59 -2.19 3.96
N GLN A 273 -1.26 -0.90 3.96
CA GLN A 273 -2.14 0.16 3.46
C GLN A 273 -2.45 -0.02 1.96
N GLU A 274 -1.46 -0.36 1.15
CA GLU A 274 -1.66 -0.74 -0.26
C GLU A 274 -2.52 -2.00 -0.37
N GLY A 275 -2.31 -2.99 0.51
CA GLY A 275 -3.12 -4.19 0.56
C GLY A 275 -4.61 -3.92 0.84
N ILE A 276 -4.92 -2.95 1.70
CA ILE A 276 -6.29 -2.52 1.99
C ILE A 276 -6.93 -1.92 0.73
N GLY A 277 -6.21 -1.03 0.04
CA GLY A 277 -6.68 -0.48 -1.22
C GLY A 277 -6.90 -1.55 -2.29
N ASP A 278 -5.94 -2.46 -2.44
CA ASP A 278 -5.94 -3.52 -3.44
C ASP A 278 -7.02 -4.58 -3.22
N GLN A 279 -7.42 -4.82 -1.97
CA GLN A 279 -8.54 -5.69 -1.60
C GLN A 279 -9.85 -4.92 -1.42
N GLY A 280 -9.91 -3.63 -1.78
CA GLY A 280 -11.03 -2.76 -1.48
C GLY A 280 -12.36 -3.29 -2.03
N VAL A 281 -12.38 -3.81 -3.26
CA VAL A 281 -13.61 -4.35 -3.88
C VAL A 281 -14.13 -5.58 -3.11
N GLU A 282 -13.23 -6.44 -2.67
CA GLU A 282 -13.53 -7.66 -1.91
C GLU A 282 -13.95 -7.34 -0.46
N LEU A 283 -13.35 -6.33 0.16
CA LEU A 283 -13.71 -5.88 1.52
C LEU A 283 -15.17 -5.38 1.62
N ILE A 284 -15.71 -4.86 0.52
CA ILE A 284 -17.13 -4.48 0.44
C ILE A 284 -17.99 -5.47 -0.38
N ASP A 285 -17.46 -6.67 -0.66
CA ASP A 285 -18.15 -7.78 -1.35
C ASP A 285 -18.81 -7.31 -2.65
N TRP A 286 -17.98 -6.74 -3.53
CA TRP A 286 -18.43 -6.07 -4.73
C TRP A 286 -17.85 -6.64 -6.04
N ILE A 287 -17.50 -7.94 -6.00
CA ILE A 287 -17.23 -8.76 -7.17
C ILE A 287 -18.56 -9.36 -7.63
N GLU A 288 -19.18 -8.77 -8.66
CA GLU A 288 -20.53 -9.15 -9.11
C GLU A 288 -20.55 -9.68 -10.54
N HIS A 289 -19.49 -9.41 -11.31
CA HIS A 289 -19.39 -9.77 -12.72
C HIS A 289 -18.07 -10.46 -13.04
N GLU A 290 -18.07 -11.27 -14.11
CA GLU A 290 -16.84 -11.93 -14.59
C GLU A 290 -15.75 -10.92 -14.95
N ASP A 291 -16.12 -9.72 -15.43
CA ASP A 291 -15.15 -8.66 -15.70
C ASP A 291 -14.47 -8.13 -14.43
N ASP A 292 -15.16 -8.12 -13.27
CA ASP A 292 -14.55 -7.76 -11.99
C ASP A 292 -13.51 -8.82 -11.60
N ALA A 293 -13.87 -10.11 -11.76
CA ALA A 293 -12.98 -11.22 -11.43
C ALA A 293 -11.77 -11.29 -12.38
N VAL A 294 -11.95 -11.04 -13.69
CA VAL A 294 -10.85 -10.91 -14.66
C VAL A 294 -9.93 -9.76 -14.25
N HIS A 295 -10.49 -8.59 -13.91
CA HIS A 295 -9.70 -7.44 -13.52
C HIS A 295 -8.89 -7.71 -12.24
N ALA A 296 -9.52 -8.25 -11.20
CA ALA A 296 -8.87 -8.59 -9.94
C ALA A 296 -7.66 -9.52 -10.16
N GLN A 297 -7.84 -10.58 -10.95
CA GLN A 297 -6.75 -11.49 -11.27
C GLN A 297 -5.66 -10.85 -12.14
N LEU A 298 -6.02 -10.02 -13.11
CA LEU A 298 -5.07 -9.30 -13.95
C LEU A 298 -4.22 -8.33 -13.12
N ARG A 299 -4.79 -7.66 -12.11
CA ARG A 299 -4.01 -6.83 -11.19
C ARG A 299 -3.03 -7.64 -10.35
N ARG A 300 -3.42 -8.83 -9.86
CA ARG A 300 -2.51 -9.74 -9.15
C ARG A 300 -1.34 -10.17 -10.03
N VAL A 301 -1.59 -10.53 -11.29
CA VAL A 301 -0.54 -10.80 -12.29
C VAL A 301 0.39 -9.59 -12.47
N ARG A 302 -0.17 -8.38 -12.61
CA ARG A 302 0.58 -7.14 -12.83
C ARG A 302 1.45 -6.76 -11.64
N SER A 303 0.94 -6.81 -10.41
CA SER A 303 1.69 -6.47 -9.19
C SER A 303 2.78 -7.50 -8.87
N ALA A 304 2.51 -8.79 -9.03
CA ALA A 304 3.53 -9.84 -8.92
C ALA A 304 4.65 -9.64 -9.95
N SER A 305 4.28 -9.41 -11.21
CA SER A 305 5.25 -9.15 -12.29
C SER A 305 6.06 -7.88 -12.02
N ALA A 306 5.43 -6.80 -11.58
CA ALA A 306 6.15 -5.56 -11.24
C ALA A 306 7.14 -5.76 -10.08
N THR A 307 6.78 -6.56 -9.08
CA THR A 307 7.66 -6.93 -7.97
C THR A 307 8.90 -7.68 -8.47
N SER A 308 8.71 -8.71 -9.31
CA SER A 308 9.84 -9.42 -9.94
C SER A 308 10.67 -8.50 -10.84
N ALA A 309 10.04 -7.63 -11.63
CA ALA A 309 10.75 -6.70 -12.51
C ALA A 309 11.65 -5.73 -11.73
N ALA A 310 11.14 -5.19 -10.61
CA ALA A 310 11.93 -4.33 -9.73
C ALA A 310 13.12 -5.08 -9.11
N TRP A 311 12.94 -6.35 -8.71
CA TRP A 311 14.04 -7.20 -8.27
C TRP A 311 15.08 -7.44 -9.38
N TYR A 312 14.66 -7.79 -10.59
CA TYR A 312 15.59 -8.00 -11.69
C TYR A 312 16.37 -6.74 -12.05
N GLN A 313 15.72 -5.58 -12.04
CA GLN A 313 16.34 -4.30 -12.32
C GLN A 313 17.32 -3.88 -11.23
N MET A 314 16.87 -3.83 -9.97
CA MET A 314 17.61 -3.20 -8.87
C MET A 314 18.40 -4.18 -8.01
N GLY A 315 17.98 -5.44 -7.96
CA GLY A 315 18.67 -6.53 -7.24
C GLY A 315 19.66 -7.28 -8.13
N GLU A 316 19.31 -7.54 -9.39
CA GLU A 316 20.15 -8.32 -10.33
C GLU A 316 20.79 -7.49 -11.45
N ASN A 317 20.55 -6.19 -11.51
CA ASN A 317 21.13 -5.27 -12.50
C ASN A 317 20.83 -5.67 -13.96
N TRP A 318 19.63 -6.20 -14.24
CA TRP A 318 19.17 -6.38 -15.62
C TRP A 318 19.04 -5.02 -16.31
N SER A 319 19.32 -4.97 -17.63
CA SER A 319 19.07 -3.76 -18.42
C SER A 319 17.58 -3.44 -18.52
N GLU A 320 17.24 -2.16 -18.66
CA GLU A 320 15.84 -1.72 -18.82
C GLU A 320 15.15 -2.43 -19.99
N ASP A 321 15.84 -2.67 -21.12
CA ASP A 321 15.29 -3.44 -22.25
C ASP A 321 14.89 -4.86 -21.85
N ARG A 322 15.75 -5.54 -21.06
CA ARG A 322 15.48 -6.91 -20.61
C ARG A 322 14.32 -6.94 -19.59
N VAL A 323 14.23 -5.93 -18.72
CA VAL A 323 13.13 -5.77 -17.76
C VAL A 323 11.81 -5.48 -18.50
N MET A 324 11.85 -4.64 -19.53
CA MET A 324 10.70 -4.35 -20.40
C MET A 324 10.20 -5.61 -21.12
N ASP A 325 11.10 -6.43 -21.65
CA ASP A 325 10.73 -7.71 -22.28
C ASP A 325 10.09 -8.68 -21.28
N PHE A 326 10.58 -8.73 -20.05
CA PHE A 326 9.95 -9.48 -18.96
C PHE A 326 8.53 -8.95 -18.67
N LEU A 327 8.36 -7.64 -18.47
CA LEU A 327 7.05 -7.04 -18.20
C LEU A 327 6.05 -7.28 -19.33
N LYS A 328 6.46 -7.15 -20.60
CA LYS A 328 5.60 -7.46 -21.76
C LYS A 328 5.08 -8.89 -21.74
N ARG A 329 5.95 -9.84 -21.37
CA ARG A 329 5.63 -11.27 -21.35
C ARG A 329 4.76 -11.68 -20.18
N TYR A 330 4.99 -11.12 -19.00
CA TYR A 330 4.38 -11.61 -17.76
C TYR A 330 3.25 -10.72 -17.21
N SER A 331 3.32 -9.40 -17.40
CA SER A 331 2.35 -8.48 -16.79
C SER A 331 1.14 -8.16 -17.67
N PHE A 332 1.30 -8.27 -19.00
CA PHE A 332 0.31 -7.78 -19.98
C PHE A 332 -0.09 -6.31 -19.73
N GLY A 333 0.84 -5.50 -19.20
CA GLY A 333 0.61 -4.09 -18.92
C GLY A 333 0.57 -3.24 -20.18
N GLN A 334 -0.14 -2.11 -20.12
CA GLN A 334 -0.06 -1.08 -21.17
C GLN A 334 1.34 -0.45 -21.16
N GLN A 335 1.80 0.01 -22.33
CA GLN A 335 3.15 0.56 -22.50
C GLN A 335 3.49 1.67 -21.48
N PRO A 336 2.64 2.70 -21.27
CA PRO A 336 2.93 3.76 -20.29
C PRO A 336 3.05 3.23 -18.85
N TRP A 337 2.29 2.18 -18.51
CA TRP A 337 2.37 1.55 -17.19
C TRP A 337 3.70 0.81 -17.01
N MET A 338 4.15 0.04 -18.01
CA MET A 338 5.41 -0.70 -17.92
C MET A 338 6.61 0.24 -17.80
N GLU A 339 6.64 1.31 -18.61
CA GLU A 339 7.66 2.36 -18.52
C GLU A 339 7.64 3.06 -17.16
N GLY A 340 6.45 3.34 -16.62
CA GLY A 340 6.27 3.87 -15.29
C GLY A 340 6.88 2.96 -14.20
N ARG A 341 6.72 1.64 -14.29
CA ARG A 341 7.30 0.69 -13.32
C ARG A 341 8.82 0.64 -13.38
N ILE A 342 9.42 0.68 -14.56
CA ILE A 342 10.88 0.74 -14.73
C ILE A 342 11.43 2.04 -14.13
N ARG A 343 10.80 3.18 -14.43
CA ARG A 343 11.19 4.48 -13.83
C ARG A 343 11.03 4.45 -12.32
N PHE A 344 9.92 3.90 -11.83
CA PHE A 344 9.61 3.91 -10.40
C PHE A 344 10.58 3.04 -9.59
N ALA A 345 10.98 1.86 -10.11
CA ALA A 345 11.92 0.98 -9.45
C ALA A 345 13.30 1.64 -9.19
N SER A 346 13.70 2.58 -10.04
CA SER A 346 14.98 3.28 -9.93
C SER A 346 15.05 4.35 -8.82
N TYR A 347 13.92 4.78 -8.25
CA TYR A 347 13.96 5.75 -7.15
C TYR A 347 14.57 5.12 -5.89
N SER A 348 15.61 5.75 -5.32
CA SER A 348 16.39 5.15 -4.24
C SER A 348 15.54 4.79 -3.01
N PHE A 349 14.62 5.67 -2.62
CA PHE A 349 13.74 5.44 -1.46
C PHE A 349 12.42 4.76 -1.82
N ARG A 350 11.83 5.13 -2.97
CA ARG A 350 10.50 4.67 -3.38
C ARG A 350 10.49 3.36 -4.16
N GLY A 351 11.54 3.06 -4.91
CA GLY A 351 11.59 1.85 -5.75
C GLY A 351 11.20 0.56 -5.03
N PRO A 352 11.67 0.30 -3.80
CA PRO A 352 11.29 -0.87 -3.00
C PRO A 352 9.78 -0.97 -2.74
N PHE A 353 9.05 0.15 -2.71
CA PHE A 353 7.62 0.21 -2.45
C PHE A 353 6.78 -0.48 -3.53
N ILE A 354 7.32 -0.75 -4.73
CA ILE A 354 6.63 -1.58 -5.73
C ILE A 354 6.19 -2.93 -5.14
N ALA A 355 7.00 -3.49 -4.25
CA ALA A 355 6.71 -4.77 -3.63
C ALA A 355 5.48 -4.71 -2.69
N SER A 356 5.10 -3.52 -2.22
CA SER A 356 3.92 -3.30 -1.36
C SER A 356 2.62 -3.70 -2.02
N TYR A 357 2.46 -3.42 -3.31
CA TYR A 357 1.24 -3.79 -4.05
C TYR A 357 1.01 -5.31 -4.03
N TRP A 358 2.06 -6.12 -4.26
CA TRP A 358 1.91 -7.57 -4.21
C TRP A 358 1.81 -8.11 -2.78
N PHE A 359 2.83 -7.86 -1.95
CA PHE A 359 2.89 -8.48 -0.63
C PHE A 359 1.85 -7.96 0.35
N GLY A 360 1.44 -6.69 0.18
CA GLY A 360 0.34 -6.07 0.90
C GLY A 360 -0.99 -6.69 0.53
N ASN A 361 -1.27 -6.79 -0.78
CA ASN A 361 -2.47 -7.45 -1.28
C ASN A 361 -2.56 -8.89 -0.77
N GLU A 362 -1.48 -9.67 -0.86
CA GLU A 362 -1.48 -11.04 -0.35
C GLU A 362 -1.64 -11.11 1.18
N ALA A 363 -1.06 -10.18 1.94
CA ALA A 363 -1.23 -10.15 3.40
C ALA A 363 -2.70 -9.96 3.80
N VAL A 364 -3.40 -9.02 3.17
CA VAL A 364 -4.81 -8.75 3.45
C VAL A 364 -5.68 -9.88 2.91
N ARG A 365 -5.42 -10.35 1.68
CA ARG A 365 -6.15 -11.43 1.02
C ARG A 365 -6.08 -12.74 1.78
N GLU A 366 -4.89 -13.18 2.17
CA GLU A 366 -4.69 -14.46 2.90
C GLU A 366 -5.45 -14.49 4.22
N VAL A 367 -5.52 -13.35 4.92
CA VAL A 367 -6.33 -13.23 6.14
C VAL A 367 -7.80 -13.23 5.75
N ARG A 368 -8.24 -12.36 4.83
CA ARG A 368 -9.64 -12.23 4.40
C ARG A 368 -10.25 -13.58 3.98
N GLU A 369 -9.54 -14.37 3.17
CA GLU A 369 -10.06 -15.61 2.57
C GLU A 369 -10.23 -16.77 3.56
N ARG A 370 -9.57 -16.73 4.73
CA ARG A 370 -9.71 -17.78 5.76
C ARG A 370 -10.73 -17.46 6.86
N LEU A 371 -11.30 -16.25 6.86
CA LEU A 371 -12.22 -15.83 7.92
C LEU A 371 -13.63 -16.36 7.71
N SER A 372 -14.28 -16.66 8.84
CA SER A 372 -15.73 -16.84 8.92
C SER A 372 -16.48 -15.51 8.97
N ALA A 373 -17.78 -15.52 8.69
CA ALA A 373 -18.63 -14.33 8.78
C ALA A 373 -18.66 -13.74 10.20
N GLU A 374 -18.56 -14.59 11.23
CA GLU A 374 -18.53 -14.19 12.64
C GLU A 374 -17.25 -13.43 13.02
N GLN A 375 -16.15 -13.70 12.33
CA GLN A 375 -14.86 -13.03 12.56
C GLN A 375 -14.74 -11.70 11.80
N TRP A 376 -15.64 -11.44 10.86
CA TRP A 376 -15.56 -10.27 9.98
C TRP A 376 -15.53 -8.93 10.73
N PRO A 377 -16.41 -8.65 11.72
CA PRO A 377 -16.38 -7.36 12.41
C PRO A 377 -15.05 -7.11 13.13
N ALA A 378 -14.54 -8.12 13.84
CA ALA A 378 -13.26 -8.03 14.54
C ALA A 378 -12.07 -7.87 13.58
N PHE A 379 -12.16 -8.46 12.39
CA PHE A 379 -11.16 -8.27 11.34
C PHE A 379 -11.14 -6.84 10.83
N ILE A 380 -12.30 -6.22 10.57
CA ILE A 380 -12.38 -4.82 10.13
C ILE A 380 -11.84 -3.88 11.21
N GLU A 381 -12.25 -4.06 12.47
CA GLU A 381 -11.74 -3.28 13.59
C GLU A 381 -10.22 -3.39 13.72
N THR A 382 -9.67 -4.59 13.51
CA THR A 382 -8.23 -4.82 13.54
C THR A 382 -7.54 -4.17 12.33
N LEU A 383 -8.01 -4.44 11.12
CA LEU A 383 -7.40 -4.02 9.85
C LEU A 383 -7.32 -2.50 9.72
N TYR A 384 -8.38 -1.78 10.12
CA TYR A 384 -8.44 -0.32 10.04
C TYR A 384 -8.06 0.39 11.34
N GLY A 385 -8.27 -0.23 12.50
CA GLY A 385 -8.06 0.40 13.81
C GLY A 385 -6.70 0.16 14.45
N GLN A 386 -5.82 -0.59 13.80
CA GLN A 386 -4.47 -0.84 14.26
C GLN A 386 -3.49 -0.72 13.10
N MET A 387 -2.23 -0.41 13.41
CA MET A 387 -1.16 -0.47 12.44
C MET A 387 -0.55 -1.87 12.37
N HIS A 388 -0.19 -2.26 11.14
CA HIS A 388 0.30 -3.60 10.84
C HIS A 388 1.52 -3.55 9.94
N SER A 389 2.44 -4.49 10.18
CA SER A 389 3.32 -5.05 9.15
C SER A 389 2.63 -6.24 8.48
N PRO A 390 3.07 -6.67 7.27
CA PRO A 390 2.54 -7.87 6.61
C PRO A 390 2.62 -9.13 7.48
N ARG A 391 3.62 -9.21 8.38
CA ARG A 391 3.79 -10.31 9.32
C ARG A 391 2.79 -10.24 10.47
N SER A 392 2.61 -9.06 11.08
CA SER A 392 1.68 -8.88 12.18
C SER A 392 0.22 -9.10 11.76
N LEU A 393 -0.19 -8.63 10.58
CA LEU A 393 -1.56 -8.82 10.08
C LEU A 393 -1.89 -10.30 9.90
N ARG A 394 -0.94 -11.07 9.35
CA ARG A 394 -1.10 -12.52 9.14
C ARG A 394 -1.25 -13.32 10.43
N MET A 395 -1.02 -12.73 11.61
CA MET A 395 -1.30 -13.38 12.90
C MET A 395 -2.78 -13.28 13.31
N PHE A 396 -3.62 -12.53 12.58
CA PHE A 396 -5.03 -12.43 12.90
C PHE A 396 -5.76 -13.76 12.63
N GLY A 397 -6.39 -14.32 13.66
CA GLY A 397 -7.15 -15.57 13.57
C GLY A 397 -6.30 -16.83 13.39
N SER A 398 -4.98 -16.76 13.57
CA SER A 398 -4.05 -17.90 13.55
C SER A 398 -3.88 -18.58 14.90
#